data_AF-A0A352S6W6-F1
#
_entry.id   AF-A0A352S6W6-F1
#
_cell.length_a   1.000
_cell.length_b   1.000
_cell.length_c   1.000
_cell.angle_alpha   90.00
_cell.angle_beta   90.00
_cell.angle_gamma   90.00
#
_symmetry.space_group_name_H-M   'P 1'
#
loop_
_entity.id
_entity.type
_entity.pdbx_description
1 polymer ?
#
loop_
_entity_poly.entity_id
_entity_poly.type
_entity_poly.pdbx_seq_one_letter_code
_entity_poly.pdbx_strand_id
1 'polypeptide(L)' 'MKIDIFLDLMRMVDRNRDGSFSTQAARREVLAQVAHDLKDMGYRTLPATGLKPKHVRAL' A
#
# COMPACT_ATOMS: atom_id res chain seq x y z
N MET A 1 3.29 -3.02 18.60
CA MET A 1 2.89 -1.92 17.69
C MET A 1 2.03 -2.53 16.58
N LYS A 2 0.76 -2.11 16.42
CA LYS A 2 -0.06 -2.57 15.28
C LYS A 2 0.46 -1.90 14.01
N ILE A 3 0.79 -2.69 12.99
CA ILE A 3 1.26 -2.17 11.70
C ILE A 3 0.05 -1.81 10.84
N ASP A 4 0.00 -0.55 10.39
CA ASP A 4 -1.04 -0.05 9.48
C ASP A 4 -0.55 -0.14 8.02
N ILE A 5 -1.35 -0.78 7.17
CA ILE A 5 -0.97 -1.06 5.76
C ILE A 5 -0.73 0.20 4.93
N PHE A 6 -1.48 1.28 5.18
CA PHE A 6 -1.31 2.54 4.46
C PHE A 6 0.03 3.18 4.85
N LEU A 7 0.30 3.29 6.16
CA LEU A 7 1.55 3.87 6.64
C LEU A 7 2.76 3.07 6.15
N ASP A 8 2.67 1.75 6.12
CA ASP A 8 3.77 0.90 5.70
C ASP A 8 4.03 0.98 4.18
N LEU A 9 2.98 1.03 3.36
CA LEU A 9 3.11 1.25 1.91
C LEU A 9 3.65 2.65 1.59
N MET A 10 3.19 3.70 2.27
CA MET A 10 3.71 5.06 2.05
C MET A 10 5.19 5.17 2.41
N ARG A 11 5.62 4.53 3.51
CA ARG A 11 7.06 4.44 3.87
C ARG A 11 7.89 3.70 2.82
N MET A 12 7.31 2.73 2.11
CA MET A 12 8.00 2.04 1.02
C MET A 12 8.15 2.96 -0.19
N VAL A 13 7.08 3.68 -0.57
CA VAL A 13 7.11 4.67 -1.66
C VAL A 13 8.10 5.79 -1.37
N ASP A 14 8.11 6.33 -0.15
CA ASP A 14 9.03 7.43 0.21
C ASP A 14 10.51 7.00 0.15
N ARG A 15 10.79 5.71 0.42
CA ARG A 15 12.14 5.13 0.32
C ARG A 15 12.55 4.74 -1.11
N ASN A 16 11.59 4.39 -1.97
CA ASN A 16 11.84 4.07 -3.37
C ASN A 16 11.30 5.17 -4.29
N ARG A 17 12.22 6.06 -4.70
CA ARG A 17 11.96 7.19 -5.60
C ARG A 17 12.33 6.90 -7.05
N ASP A 18 12.32 5.64 -7.46
CA ASP A 18 12.65 5.27 -8.83
C ASP A 18 11.59 5.77 -9.82
N GLY A 19 12.05 6.33 -10.93
CA GLY A 19 11.23 6.88 -12.01
C GLY A 19 11.03 8.41 -11.92
N SER A 20 10.33 8.97 -12.92
CA SER A 20 9.97 10.39 -12.95
C SER A 20 9.06 10.78 -11.78
N PHE A 21 8.94 12.08 -11.50
CA PHE A 21 8.01 12.59 -10.48
C PHE A 21 6.56 12.17 -10.75
N SER A 22 6.14 12.14 -12.02
CA SER A 22 4.81 11.67 -12.41
C SER A 22 4.61 10.18 -12.09
N THR A 23 5.60 9.33 -12.37
CA THR A 23 5.56 7.90 -12.02
C THR A 23 5.55 7.68 -10.50
N GLN A 24 6.33 8.46 -9.75
CA GLN A 24 6.33 8.43 -8.28
C GLN A 24 4.95 8.81 -7.72
N ALA A 25 4.33 9.87 -8.25
CA ALA A 25 3.00 10.32 -7.84
C ALA A 25 1.93 9.27 -8.15
N ALA A 26 1.89 8.75 -9.37
CA ALA A 26 0.94 7.70 -9.76
C ALA A 26 1.07 6.44 -8.89
N ARG A 27 2.31 6.01 -8.57
CA ARG A 27 2.55 4.88 -7.65
C ARG A 27 1.98 5.15 -6.27
N ARG A 28 2.16 6.37 -5.74
CA ARG A 28 1.64 6.77 -4.44
C ARG A 28 0.12 6.70 -4.40
N GLU A 29 -0.54 7.26 -5.43
CA GLU A 29 -1.99 7.29 -5.55
C GLU A 29 -2.59 5.87 -5.60
N VAL A 30 -2.07 5.01 -6.47
CA VAL A 30 -2.53 3.63 -6.59
C VAL A 30 -2.36 2.85 -5.29
N LEU A 31 -1.19 2.94 -4.65
CA LEU A 31 -0.94 2.22 -3.39
C LEU A 31 -1.73 2.77 -2.21
N ALA A 32 -2.04 4.07 -2.21
CA ALA A 32 -2.96 4.66 -1.24
C ALA A 32 -4.36 4.09 -1.40
N GLN A 33 -4.89 4.04 -2.64
CA GLN A 33 -6.22 3.47 -2.91
C GLN A 33 -6.31 2.00 -2.49
N VAL A 34 -5.32 1.19 -2.90
CA VAL A 34 -5.23 -0.23 -2.50
C VAL A 34 -5.24 -0.39 -0.97
N ALA A 35 -4.52 0.47 -0.24
CA ALA A 35 -4.51 0.43 1.22
C ALA A 35 -5.87 0.76 1.85
N HIS A 36 -6.63 1.68 1.25
CA HIS A 36 -7.99 2.01 1.69
C HIS A 36 -8.94 0.85 1.44
N ASP A 37 -8.97 0.31 0.22
CA ASP A 37 -9.84 -0.81 -0.14
C ASP A 37 -9.60 -2.03 0.77
N LEU A 38 -8.33 -2.35 1.05
CA LEU A 38 -7.97 -3.43 1.98
C LEU A 38 -8.47 -3.17 3.41
N LYS A 39 -8.41 -1.91 3.89
CA LYS A 39 -8.93 -1.55 5.21
C LYS A 39 -10.45 -1.68 5.28
N ASP A 40 -11.14 -1.32 4.20
CA ASP A 40 -12.59 -1.42 4.09
C ASP A 40 -13.05 -2.88 4.08
N MET A 41 -12.26 -3.78 3.47
CA MET A 41 -12.44 -5.24 3.55
C MET A 41 -12.05 -5.84 4.93
N GLY A 42 -11.55 -5.02 5.86
CA GLY A 42 -11.23 -5.43 7.23
C GLY A 42 -9.75 -5.77 7.48
N TYR A 43 -8.87 -5.67 6.48
CA TYR A 43 -7.43 -5.93 6.61
C TYR A 43 -6.69 -4.74 7.23
N ARG A 44 -6.93 -4.47 8.51
CA ARG A 44 -6.41 -3.26 9.21
C ARG A 44 -5.02 -3.41 9.82
N THR A 45 -4.56 -4.63 10.08
CA THR A 45 -3.26 -4.91 10.70
C THR A 45 -2.42 -5.78 9.78
N LEU A 46 -1.86 -5.18 8.73
CA LEU A 46 -1.16 -5.88 7.65
C LEU A 46 0.09 -5.08 7.25
N PRO A 47 1.31 -5.65 7.35
CA PRO A 47 2.50 -5.03 6.75
C PRO A 47 2.47 -5.14 5.22
N ALA A 48 3.16 -4.26 4.51
CA ALA A 48 3.26 -4.30 3.05
C ALA A 48 3.84 -5.64 2.55
N THR A 49 4.83 -6.18 3.27
CA THR A 49 5.43 -7.51 3.00
C THR A 49 4.48 -8.68 3.30
N GLY A 50 3.36 -8.43 3.97
CA GLY A 50 2.32 -9.41 4.27
C GLY A 50 1.24 -9.51 3.19
N LEU A 51 1.33 -8.73 2.11
CA LEU A 51 0.45 -8.87 0.96
C LEU A 51 0.56 -10.27 0.36
N LYS A 52 -0.58 -10.96 0.28
CA LYS A 52 -0.70 -12.32 -0.25
C LYS A 52 -1.63 -12.28 -1.46
N PRO A 53 -1.56 -13.26 -2.37
CA PRO A 53 -2.47 -13.32 -3.52
C PRO A 53 -3.96 -13.19 -3.16
N LYS A 54 -4.37 -13.67 -1.98
CA LYS A 54 -5.75 -13.52 -1.50
C LYS A 54 -6.19 -12.06 -1.25
N HIS A 55 -5.26 -11.16 -0.90
CA HIS A 55 -5.55 -9.74 -0.70
C HIS A 55 -5.69 -9.04 -2.05
N VAL A 56 -4.88 -9.44 -3.04
CA VAL A 56 -4.97 -8.92 -4.41
C VAL A 56 -6.26 -9.37 -5.08
N ARG A 57 -6.69 -10.63 -4.89
CA ARG A 57 -7.97 -11.12 -5.43
C ARG A 57 -9.21 -10.51 -4.78
N ALA A 58 -9.05 -9.89 -3.62
CA ALA A 58 -10.16 -9.23 -2.93
C ALA A 58 -10.45 -7.84 -3.50
N LEU A 59 -9.44 -7.23 -4.14
CA LEU A 59 -9.50 -5.97 -4.90
C LEU A 59 -9.97 -6.24 -6.33
#